data_AF-A0A7S3X3U3-F1
#
_entry.id   AF-A0A7S3X3U3-F1
#
_cell.length_a   1.000
_cell.length_b   1.000
_cell.length_c   1.000
_cell.angle_alpha   90.00
_cell.angle_beta   90.00
_cell.angle_gamma   90.00
#
_symmetry.space_group_name_H-M   'P 1'
#
loop_
_entity.id
_entity.type
_entity.pdbx_description
1 polymer ?
#
loop_
_entity_poly.entity_id
_entity_poly.type
_entity_poly.pdbx_seq_one_letter_code
_entity_poly.pdbx_strand_id
1 'polypeptide(L)'
;GRGSSLPGNTIVVESDSPERFNALGRVLKPFGYTVMDPVEAEELEVAAARPRDRDAAPLERLPRLVHCMSTAQTIASVQALVAPRKGLRGLVDVRRCCALLDRAESVDALEDAHDEAHSRHAELVEELVERLPAGEKPALNIVCTAVLYDDLLRQVREWARLGHSPAEIQAELDARFARVAGVLGDVSFVK
;
A
#
# COMPACT_ATOMS: atom_id res chain seq x y z
N GLY A 1 -30.03 10.49 -11.70
CA GLY A 1 -29.13 11.14 -10.73
C GLY A 1 -27.82 10.42 -10.73
N ARG A 2 -26.70 11.11 -10.94
CA ARG A 2 -25.36 10.50 -10.88
C ARG A 2 -24.97 10.39 -9.41
N GLY A 3 -24.88 9.16 -8.89
CA GLY A 3 -24.20 8.90 -7.63
C GLY A 3 -22.72 9.16 -7.83
N SER A 4 -22.13 10.02 -7.01
CA SER A 4 -20.68 10.23 -7.01
C SER A 4 -20.01 9.05 -6.32
N SER A 5 -19.82 7.95 -7.05
CA SER A 5 -18.90 6.90 -6.62
C SER A 5 -17.49 7.43 -6.68
N LEU A 6 -16.66 7.09 -5.70
CA LEU A 6 -15.23 7.40 -5.75
C LEU A 6 -14.62 6.83 -7.04
N PRO A 7 -13.61 7.51 -7.61
CA PRO A 7 -12.90 7.02 -8.78
C PRO A 7 -12.27 5.64 -8.48
N GLY A 8 -12.65 4.61 -9.25
CA GLY A 8 -12.30 3.22 -8.97
C GLY A 8 -10.81 2.89 -9.03
N ASN A 9 -10.00 3.74 -9.67
CA ASN A 9 -8.55 3.55 -9.79
C ASN A 9 -7.74 4.65 -9.08
N THR A 10 -8.29 5.28 -8.03
CA THR A 10 -7.52 6.26 -7.25
C THR A 10 -6.85 5.60 -6.05
N ILE A 11 -5.55 5.85 -5.88
CA ILE A 11 -4.76 5.47 -4.72
C ILE A 11 -4.25 6.75 -4.07
N VAL A 12 -4.37 6.82 -2.76
CA VAL A 12 -3.81 7.90 -1.97
C VAL A 12 -2.42 7.50 -1.50
N VAL A 13 -1.42 8.34 -1.74
CA VAL A 13 -0.04 8.07 -1.30
C VAL A 13 0.25 8.90 -0.06
N GLU A 14 0.45 8.19 1.05
CA GLU A 14 0.81 8.75 2.35
C GLU A 14 2.33 8.78 2.44
N SER A 15 2.92 9.96 2.24
CA SER A 15 4.36 10.16 2.29
C SER A 15 4.71 11.52 2.90
N ASP A 16 5.81 11.56 3.64
CA ASP A 16 6.43 12.77 4.16
C ASP A 16 7.49 13.36 3.21
N SER A 17 7.68 12.75 2.03
CA SER A 17 8.64 13.19 1.02
C SER A 17 7.94 13.44 -0.32
N PRO A 18 8.03 14.67 -0.87
CA PRO A 18 7.57 14.97 -2.23
C PRO A 18 8.25 14.08 -3.28
N GLU A 19 9.51 13.71 -3.08
CA GLU A 19 10.26 12.85 -3.98
C GLU A 19 9.64 11.45 -4.04
N ARG A 20 9.32 10.85 -2.89
CA ARG A 20 8.68 9.53 -2.80
C ARG A 20 7.27 9.55 -3.39
N PHE A 21 6.48 10.59 -3.08
CA PHE A 21 5.15 10.80 -3.68
C PHE A 21 5.24 10.86 -5.21
N ASN A 22 6.14 11.69 -5.74
CA ASN A 22 6.33 11.86 -7.18
C ASN A 22 6.84 10.58 -7.86
N ALA A 23 7.77 9.87 -7.23
CA ALA A 23 8.30 8.61 -7.76
C ALA A 23 7.19 7.56 -7.88
N LEU A 24 6.39 7.37 -6.82
CA LEU A 24 5.24 6.46 -6.85
C LEU A 24 4.19 6.91 -7.87
N GLY A 25 3.94 8.22 -7.96
CA GLY A 25 3.08 8.81 -8.99
C GLY A 25 3.50 8.44 -10.42
N ARG A 26 4.79 8.55 -10.74
CA ARG A 26 5.33 8.18 -12.06
C ARG A 26 5.21 6.69 -12.34
N VAL A 27 5.41 5.84 -11.33
CA VAL A 27 5.32 4.38 -11.48
C VAL A 27 3.87 3.93 -11.64
N LEU A 28 2.92 4.49 -10.89
CA LEU A 28 1.54 4.01 -10.85
C LEU A 28 0.67 4.53 -12.00
N LYS A 29 0.89 5.76 -12.47
CA LYS A 29 0.08 6.38 -13.54
C LYS A 29 0.03 5.56 -14.84
N PRO A 30 1.14 4.99 -15.36
CA PRO A 30 1.13 4.13 -16.55
C PRO A 30 0.29 2.85 -16.40
N PHE A 31 -0.01 2.44 -15.17
CA PHE A 31 -0.88 1.30 -14.88
C PHE A 31 -2.36 1.70 -14.74
N GLY A 32 -2.69 2.97 -15.03
CA GLY A 32 -4.07 3.47 -15.00
C GLY A 32 -4.55 3.94 -13.63
N TYR A 33 -3.62 4.14 -12.68
CA TYR A 33 -3.94 4.68 -11.36
C TYR A 33 -3.85 6.20 -11.35
N THR A 34 -4.82 6.82 -10.69
CA THR A 34 -4.73 8.21 -10.25
C THR A 34 -4.09 8.24 -8.88
N VAL A 35 -2.99 8.98 -8.74
CA VAL A 35 -2.31 9.17 -7.45
C VAL A 35 -2.75 10.51 -6.88
N MET A 36 -3.18 10.48 -5.63
CA MET A 36 -3.72 11.62 -4.87
C MET A 36 -2.95 11.78 -3.56
N ASP A 37 -2.79 13.01 -3.09
CA ASP A 37 -2.21 13.25 -1.77
C ASP A 37 -3.29 13.15 -0.66
N PRO A 38 -2.88 13.04 0.62
CA PRO A 38 -3.83 12.83 1.71
C PRO A 38 -4.84 13.98 1.90
N VAL A 39 -4.44 15.22 1.60
CA VAL A 39 -5.28 16.41 1.78
C VAL A 39 -6.36 16.45 0.71
N GLU A 40 -5.99 16.27 -0.56
CA GLU A 40 -6.94 16.18 -1.67
C GLU A 40 -7.94 15.03 -1.46
N ALA A 41 -7.46 13.89 -0.96
CA ALA A 41 -8.30 12.74 -0.68
C ALA A 41 -9.30 13.02 0.43
N GLU A 42 -8.89 13.68 1.51
CA GLU A 42 -9.78 14.05 2.59
C GLU A 42 -10.88 15.00 2.12
N GLU A 43 -10.54 16.03 1.33
CA GLU A 43 -11.52 16.95 0.75
C GLU A 43 -12.54 16.23 -0.13
N LEU A 44 -12.07 15.31 -0.98
CA LEU A 44 -12.94 14.52 -1.85
C LEU A 44 -13.86 13.58 -1.05
N GLU A 45 -13.31 12.90 -0.04
CA GLU A 45 -14.06 11.98 0.82
C GLU A 45 -15.10 12.74 1.66
N VAL A 46 -14.77 13.92 2.19
CA VAL A 46 -15.71 14.80 2.89
C VAL A 46 -16.79 15.36 1.96
N ALA A 47 -16.42 15.72 0.73
CA ALA A 47 -17.38 16.17 -0.27
C ALA A 47 -18.35 15.04 -0.68
N ALA A 48 -17.85 13.81 -0.79
CA ALA A 48 -18.65 12.61 -1.02
C ALA A 48 -19.52 12.23 0.20
N ALA A 49 -19.11 12.63 1.40
CA ALA A 49 -19.79 12.35 2.67
C ALA A 49 -21.10 13.14 2.91
N ARG A 50 -21.47 14.07 2.02
CA ARG A 50 -22.66 14.91 2.22
C ARG A 50 -23.91 14.05 2.48
N PRO A 51 -24.78 14.45 3.44
CA PRO A 51 -25.78 13.59 4.04
C PRO A 51 -26.85 13.20 3.03
N ARG A 52 -26.71 12.03 2.43
CA ARG A 52 -27.80 11.27 1.83
C ARG A 52 -27.99 10.07 2.72
N ASP A 53 -29.00 10.15 3.59
CA ASP A 53 -29.38 9.18 4.60
C ASP A 53 -28.41 8.98 5.77
N ARG A 54 -28.93 9.21 6.99
CA ARG A 54 -28.26 8.88 8.26
C ARG A 54 -28.03 7.37 8.45
N ASP A 55 -28.58 6.56 7.53
CA ASP A 55 -28.48 5.10 7.49
C ASP A 55 -27.54 4.60 6.38
N ALA A 56 -26.87 5.48 5.63
CA ALA A 56 -25.93 5.09 4.59
C ALA A 56 -24.66 4.49 5.21
N ALA A 57 -24.25 3.32 4.71
CA ALA A 57 -23.05 2.60 5.13
C ALA A 57 -21.83 3.54 5.23
N PRO A 58 -20.90 3.32 6.18
CA PRO A 58 -19.72 4.16 6.33
C PRO A 58 -19.03 4.31 4.99
N LEU A 59 -18.76 5.56 4.61
CA LEU A 59 -18.16 5.89 3.33
C LEU A 59 -16.90 5.06 3.13
N GLU A 60 -16.87 4.32 2.04
CA GLU A 60 -15.67 3.65 1.61
C GLU A 60 -14.58 4.71 1.42
N ARG A 61 -13.54 4.68 2.24
CA ARG A 61 -12.37 5.54 2.07
C ARG A 61 -11.49 5.01 0.94
N LEU A 62 -10.77 5.89 0.27
CA LEU A 62 -9.86 5.52 -0.80
C LEU A 62 -8.72 4.65 -0.27
N PRO A 63 -8.23 3.69 -1.06
CA PRO A 63 -7.09 2.86 -0.67
C PRO A 63 -5.83 3.72 -0.48
N ARG A 64 -5.02 3.38 0.52
CA ARG A 64 -3.82 4.12 0.92
C ARG A 64 -2.57 3.28 0.68
N LEU A 65 -1.56 3.89 0.08
CA LEU A 65 -0.19 3.37 0.01
C LEU A 65 0.71 4.25 0.88
N VAL A 66 1.25 3.68 1.96
CA VAL A 66 2.07 4.40 2.94
C VAL A 66 3.55 4.14 2.68
N HIS A 67 4.31 5.20 2.48
CA HIS A 67 5.74 5.14 2.23
C HIS A 67 6.43 6.41 2.74
N CYS A 68 6.88 6.36 3.98
CA CYS A 68 7.58 7.47 4.61
C CYS A 68 9.10 7.30 4.53
N MET A 69 9.85 8.35 4.90
CA MET A 69 11.30 8.34 4.89
C MET A 69 11.93 7.29 5.81
N SER A 70 11.27 6.99 6.93
CA SER A 70 11.71 5.95 7.86
C SER A 70 10.65 4.88 8.09
N THR A 71 11.11 3.69 8.48
CA THR A 71 10.23 2.62 8.94
C THR A 71 9.34 3.08 10.10
N ALA A 72 9.92 3.74 11.11
CA ALA A 72 9.17 4.15 12.30
C ALA A 72 8.01 5.10 11.94
N GLN A 73 8.25 6.05 11.02
CA GLN A 73 7.19 6.92 10.52
C GLN A 73 6.15 6.16 9.69
N THR A 74 6.58 5.20 8.87
CA THR A 74 5.66 4.36 8.10
C THR A 74 4.76 3.56 9.03
N ILE A 75 5.32 2.92 10.07
CA ILE A 75 4.58 2.18 11.10
C ILE A 75 3.59 3.10 11.81
N ALA A 76 4.05 4.24 12.32
CA ALA A 76 3.21 5.20 13.03
C ALA A 76 2.06 5.72 12.14
N SER A 77 2.33 5.97 10.86
CA SER A 77 1.33 6.45 9.90
C SER A 77 0.29 5.37 9.60
N VAL A 78 0.72 4.13 9.35
CA VAL A 78 -0.18 2.98 9.18
C VAL A 78 -1.06 2.81 10.41
N GLN A 79 -0.48 2.79 11.61
CA GLN A 79 -1.23 2.67 12.86
C GLN A 79 -2.25 3.82 13.01
N ALA A 80 -1.87 5.06 12.70
CA ALA A 80 -2.78 6.19 12.77
C ALA A 80 -3.97 6.11 11.80
N LEU A 81 -3.78 5.45 10.65
CA LEU A 81 -4.80 5.25 9.62
C LEU A 81 -5.74 4.08 9.93
N VAL A 82 -5.20 2.94 10.37
CA VAL A 82 -5.98 1.70 10.54
C VAL A 82 -6.50 1.50 11.95
N ALA A 83 -5.81 2.02 12.97
CA ALA A 83 -6.20 1.77 14.36
C ALA A 83 -7.53 2.46 14.68
N PRO A 84 -8.52 1.74 15.22
CA PRO A 84 -9.74 2.34 15.70
C PRO A 84 -9.43 3.27 16.90
N ARG A 85 -10.20 4.33 17.03
CA ARG A 85 -10.12 5.27 18.17
C ARG A 85 -11.39 5.15 18.99
N LYS A 86 -11.36 5.59 20.25
CA LYS A 86 -12.52 5.48 21.15
C LYS A 86 -13.78 6.09 20.51
N GLY A 87 -14.76 5.23 20.17
CA GLY A 87 -16.01 5.62 19.52
C GLY A 87 -15.93 5.93 18.02
N LEU A 88 -14.80 5.67 17.36
CA LEU A 88 -14.56 5.93 15.93
C LEU A 88 -13.84 4.74 15.28
N ARG A 89 -14.33 4.31 14.12
CA ARG A 89 -13.61 3.34 13.27
C ARG A 89 -12.26 3.93 12.82
N GLY A 90 -11.32 3.07 12.47
CA GLY A 90 -10.10 3.47 11.79
C GLY A 90 -10.42 4.30 10.54
N LEU A 91 -9.54 5.23 10.18
CA LEU A 91 -9.76 6.12 9.04
C LEU A 91 -9.81 5.33 7.72
N VAL A 92 -9.12 4.21 7.64
CA VAL A 92 -9.05 3.37 6.43
C VAL A 92 -9.16 1.89 6.80
N ASP A 93 -9.89 1.11 5.99
CA ASP A 93 -9.93 -0.35 6.11
C ASP A 93 -8.51 -0.90 5.92
N VAL A 94 -8.03 -1.71 6.86
CA VAL A 94 -6.69 -2.30 6.82
C VAL A 94 -6.41 -3.06 5.52
N ARG A 95 -7.41 -3.70 4.91
CA ARG A 95 -7.28 -4.40 3.62
C ARG A 95 -7.06 -3.45 2.44
N ARG A 96 -7.42 -2.17 2.62
CA ARG A 96 -7.20 -1.09 1.65
C ARG A 96 -5.99 -0.23 2.03
N CYS A 97 -5.22 -0.63 3.04
CA CYS A 97 -3.97 -0.01 3.42
C CYS A 97 -2.81 -0.93 3.00
N CYS A 98 -1.83 -0.34 2.32
CA CYS A 98 -0.59 -0.99 1.93
C CYS A 98 0.59 -0.22 2.50
N ALA A 99 1.52 -0.89 3.17
CA ALA A 99 2.77 -0.31 3.64
C ALA A 99 3.93 -0.72 2.73
N LEU A 100 4.72 0.24 2.27
CA LEU A 100 5.97 0.00 1.56
C LEU A 100 7.15 0.18 2.53
N LEU A 101 7.94 -0.87 2.71
CA LEU A 101 9.06 -0.91 3.64
C LEU A 101 10.37 -1.21 2.90
N ASP A 102 11.47 -0.64 3.41
CA ASP A 102 12.79 -0.79 2.80
C ASP A 102 13.65 -1.91 3.42
N ARG A 103 13.27 -2.42 4.59
CA ARG A 103 14.07 -3.40 5.37
C ARG A 103 13.23 -4.59 5.78
N ALA A 104 13.82 -5.78 5.81
CA ALA A 104 13.12 -7.02 6.15
C ALA A 104 12.72 -7.06 7.62
N GLU A 105 13.59 -6.60 8.52
CA GLU A 105 13.32 -6.55 9.97
C GLU A 105 12.15 -5.61 10.31
N SER A 106 11.83 -4.70 9.40
CA SER A 106 10.70 -3.78 9.53
C SER A 106 9.35 -4.45 9.29
N VAL A 107 9.31 -5.61 8.61
CA VAL A 107 8.07 -6.35 8.35
C VAL A 107 7.53 -6.90 9.66
N ASP A 108 8.34 -7.71 10.36
CA ASP A 108 7.99 -8.27 11.68
C ASP A 108 7.58 -7.17 12.66
N ALA A 109 8.37 -6.08 12.71
CA ALA A 109 8.07 -4.96 13.60
C ALA A 109 6.72 -4.28 13.28
N LEU A 110 6.30 -4.23 12.02
CA LEU A 110 5.01 -3.65 11.63
C LEU A 110 3.86 -4.62 11.91
N GLU A 111 4.06 -5.92 11.69
CA GLU A 111 3.09 -6.97 12.01
C GLU A 111 2.84 -7.04 13.53
N ASP A 112 3.90 -7.09 14.34
CA ASP A 112 3.81 -7.07 15.81
C ASP A 112 3.08 -5.82 16.30
N ALA A 113 3.42 -4.65 15.76
CA ALA A 113 2.81 -3.39 16.11
C ALA A 113 1.33 -3.31 15.68
N HIS A 114 0.95 -4.03 14.62
CA HIS A 114 -0.41 -4.16 14.14
C HIS A 114 -1.25 -5.09 15.01
N ASP A 115 -0.69 -6.25 15.38
CA ASP A 115 -1.32 -7.23 16.26
C ASP A 115 -1.51 -6.69 17.68
N GLU A 116 -0.54 -5.93 18.19
CA GLU A 116 -0.65 -5.24 19.47
C GLU A 116 -1.77 -4.18 19.43
N ALA A 117 -1.88 -3.41 18.34
CA ALA A 117 -2.96 -2.45 18.15
C ALA A 117 -4.33 -3.12 18.05
N HIS A 118 -4.42 -4.25 17.35
CA HIS A 118 -5.64 -5.08 17.30
C HIS A 118 -6.05 -5.57 18.69
N SER A 119 -5.09 -6.07 19.46
CA SER A 119 -5.34 -6.59 20.82
C SER A 119 -5.83 -5.50 21.78
N ARG A 120 -5.26 -4.29 21.70
CA ARG A 120 -5.71 -3.14 22.52
C ARG A 120 -7.13 -2.67 22.21
N HIS A 121 -7.63 -2.96 21.02
CA HIS A 121 -8.94 -2.52 20.54
C HIS A 121 -9.87 -3.68 20.17
N ALA A 122 -9.67 -4.86 20.77
CA ALA A 122 -10.37 -6.10 20.43
C ALA A 122 -11.91 -5.95 20.37
N GLU A 123 -12.51 -5.22 21.33
CA GLU A 123 -13.96 -4.97 21.38
C GLU A 123 -14.50 -4.21 20.15
N LEU A 124 -13.68 -3.36 19.52
CA LEU A 124 -14.05 -2.62 18.30
C LEU A 124 -13.72 -3.41 17.02
N VAL A 125 -12.80 -4.37 17.13
CA VAL A 125 -12.39 -5.25 16.02
C VAL A 125 -13.43 -6.34 15.77
N GLU A 126 -14.13 -6.82 16.80
CA GLU A 126 -15.20 -7.82 16.64
C GLU A 126 -16.26 -7.38 15.62
N GLU A 127 -16.68 -6.11 15.65
CA GLU A 127 -17.64 -5.52 14.68
C GLU A 127 -17.10 -5.49 13.23
N LEU A 128 -15.77 -5.45 13.04
CA LEU A 128 -15.13 -5.53 11.73
C LEU A 128 -15.00 -6.98 11.25
N VAL A 129 -14.72 -7.91 12.17
CA VAL A 129 -14.55 -9.35 11.90
C VAL A 129 -15.88 -10.00 11.51
N GLU A 130 -17.02 -9.53 12.03
CA GLU A 130 -18.35 -10.03 11.63
C GLU A 130 -18.66 -9.88 10.13
N ARG A 131 -17.93 -9.02 9.42
CA ARG A 131 -18.07 -8.81 7.96
C ARG A 131 -17.09 -9.64 7.14
N LEU A 132 -16.20 -10.41 7.78
CA LEU A 132 -15.23 -11.28 7.13
C LEU A 132 -15.76 -12.72 7.02
N PRO A 133 -15.31 -13.48 6.02
CA PRO A 133 -15.51 -14.93 6.02
C PRO A 133 -14.99 -15.53 7.33
N ALA A 134 -15.72 -16.50 7.89
CA ALA A 134 -15.37 -17.12 9.15
C ALA A 134 -13.93 -17.66 9.13
N GLY A 135 -13.07 -17.14 10.02
CA GLY A 135 -11.68 -17.56 10.18
C GLY A 135 -10.63 -16.66 9.52
N GLU A 136 -11.02 -15.63 8.77
CA GLU A 136 -10.07 -14.66 8.23
C GLU A 136 -9.82 -13.50 9.19
N LYS A 137 -8.54 -13.22 9.47
CA LYS A 137 -8.12 -12.01 10.17
C LYS A 137 -7.89 -10.88 9.15
N PRO A 138 -8.33 -9.65 9.44
CA PRO A 138 -8.04 -8.53 8.58
C PRO A 138 -6.53 -8.25 8.62
N ALA A 139 -5.83 -8.50 7.52
CA ALA A 139 -4.38 -8.36 7.43
C ALA A 139 -3.98 -7.10 6.65
N LEU A 140 -2.90 -6.47 7.10
CA LEU A 140 -2.27 -5.37 6.39
C LEU A 140 -1.53 -5.88 5.16
N ASN A 141 -1.63 -5.17 4.04
CA ASN A 141 -0.77 -5.46 2.89
C ASN A 141 0.60 -4.83 3.12
N ILE A 142 1.66 -5.63 3.13
CA ILE A 142 3.03 -5.15 3.32
C ILE A 142 3.84 -5.55 2.09
N VAL A 143 4.53 -4.58 1.50
CA VAL A 143 5.51 -4.79 0.44
C VAL A 143 6.87 -4.37 0.98
N CYS A 144 7.83 -5.30 1.00
CA CYS A 144 9.19 -5.02 1.45
C CYS A 144 10.18 -5.10 0.29
N THR A 145 10.88 -4.00 -0.01
CA THR A 145 11.83 -3.95 -1.13
C THR A 145 13.03 -4.86 -0.91
N ALA A 146 13.53 -4.99 0.32
CA ALA A 146 14.61 -5.92 0.65
C ALA A 146 14.24 -7.38 0.32
N VAL A 147 13.04 -7.81 0.68
CA VAL A 147 12.53 -9.16 0.38
C VAL A 147 12.43 -9.37 -1.14
N LEU A 148 11.91 -8.38 -1.87
CA LEU A 148 11.82 -8.44 -3.33
C LEU A 148 13.21 -8.57 -3.99
N TYR A 149 14.19 -7.81 -3.51
CA TYR A 149 15.56 -7.89 -4.03
C TYR A 149 16.21 -9.23 -3.72
N ASP A 150 16.05 -9.75 -2.50
CA ASP A 150 16.61 -11.04 -2.10
C ASP A 150 16.02 -12.19 -2.93
N ASP A 151 14.70 -12.19 -3.16
CA ASP A 151 14.05 -13.19 -4.01
C ASP A 151 14.53 -13.11 -5.46
N LEU A 152 14.67 -11.90 -6.01
CA LEU A 152 15.18 -11.71 -7.36
C LEU A 152 16.63 -12.19 -7.49
N LEU A 153 17.48 -11.86 -6.53
CA LEU A 153 18.88 -12.30 -6.51
C LEU A 153 19.01 -13.82 -6.32
N ARG A 154 18.13 -14.41 -5.52
CA ARG A 154 18.05 -15.87 -5.37
C ARG A 154 17.70 -16.54 -6.69
N GLN A 155 16.70 -16.03 -7.41
CA GLN A 155 16.32 -16.53 -8.73
C GLN A 155 17.48 -16.42 -9.74
N VAL A 156 18.19 -15.28 -9.78
CA VAL A 156 19.37 -15.10 -10.63
C VAL A 156 20.46 -16.12 -10.31
N ARG A 157 20.72 -16.38 -9.02
CA ARG A 157 21.71 -17.38 -8.60
C ARG A 157 21.32 -18.80 -8.99
N GLU A 158 20.04 -19.15 -8.91
CA GLU A 158 19.53 -20.44 -9.33
C GLU A 158 19.74 -20.65 -10.84
N TRP A 159 19.38 -19.66 -11.66
CA TRP A 159 19.59 -19.74 -13.10
C TRP A 159 21.08 -19.83 -13.48
N ALA A 160 21.94 -19.07 -12.82
CA ALA A 160 23.39 -19.19 -13.03
C ALA A 160 23.91 -20.60 -12.71
N ARG A 161 23.41 -21.25 -11.66
CA ARG A 161 23.78 -22.64 -11.31
C ARG A 161 23.27 -23.66 -12.33
N LEU A 162 22.14 -23.38 -12.98
CA LEU A 162 21.60 -24.21 -14.07
C LEU A 162 22.38 -24.03 -15.39
N GLY A 163 23.38 -23.14 -15.44
CA GLY A 163 24.24 -22.91 -16.59
C GLY A 163 23.73 -21.84 -17.55
N HIS A 164 22.69 -21.08 -17.19
CA HIS A 164 22.26 -19.94 -17.99
C HIS A 164 23.32 -18.85 -18.00
N SER A 165 23.55 -18.27 -19.18
CA SER A 165 24.45 -17.15 -19.35
C SER A 165 23.84 -15.86 -18.77
N PRO A 166 24.67 -14.88 -18.39
CA PRO A 166 24.18 -13.58 -17.93
C PRO A 166 23.24 -12.88 -18.94
N ALA A 167 23.48 -13.07 -20.24
CA ALA A 167 22.67 -12.46 -21.29
C ALA A 167 21.26 -13.08 -21.36
N GLU A 168 21.15 -14.40 -21.20
CA GLU A 168 19.85 -15.10 -21.15
C GLU A 168 19.06 -14.69 -19.90
N ILE A 169 19.73 -14.62 -18.75
CA ILE A 169 19.11 -14.16 -17.50
C ILE A 169 18.60 -12.73 -17.65
N GLN A 170 19.43 -11.83 -18.18
CA GLN A 170 19.03 -10.43 -18.39
C GLN A 170 17.84 -10.34 -19.37
N ALA A 171 17.85 -11.09 -20.48
CA ALA A 171 16.75 -11.07 -21.44
C ALA A 171 15.42 -11.54 -20.83
N GLU A 172 15.46 -12.56 -19.96
CA GLU A 172 14.27 -13.03 -19.23
C GLU A 172 13.76 -11.97 -18.24
N LEU A 173 14.67 -11.33 -17.49
CA LEU A 173 14.31 -10.24 -16.58
C LEU A 173 13.72 -9.04 -17.33
N ASP A 174 14.33 -8.65 -18.45
CA ASP A 174 13.85 -7.57 -19.31
C ASP A 174 12.45 -7.88 -19.87
N ALA A 175 12.21 -9.11 -20.31
CA ALA A 175 10.90 -9.53 -20.78
C ALA A 175 9.86 -9.50 -19.67
N ARG A 176 10.19 -10.04 -18.48
CA ARG A 176 9.29 -10.08 -17.32
C ARG A 176 8.94 -8.69 -16.80
N PHE A 177 9.91 -7.78 -16.81
CA PHE A 177 9.76 -6.41 -16.28
C PHE A 177 9.59 -5.36 -17.37
N ALA A 178 9.39 -5.74 -18.63
CA ALA A 178 9.28 -4.83 -19.78
C ALA A 178 8.29 -3.68 -19.53
N ARG A 179 7.16 -4.00 -18.89
CA ARG A 179 6.11 -3.05 -18.56
C ARG A 179 6.54 -1.99 -17.54
N VAL A 180 7.43 -2.34 -16.61
CA VAL A 180 7.98 -1.42 -15.60
C VAL A 180 9.23 -0.72 -16.13
N ALA A 181 10.08 -1.42 -16.86
CA ALA A 181 11.30 -0.88 -17.47
C ALA A 181 10.99 0.29 -18.43
N GLY A 182 9.92 0.21 -19.21
CA GLY A 182 9.45 1.32 -20.05
C GLY A 182 9.02 2.57 -19.28
N VAL A 183 8.67 2.44 -18.00
CA VAL A 183 8.32 3.55 -17.10
C VAL A 183 9.55 4.15 -16.44
N LEU A 184 10.57 3.33 -16.19
CA LEU A 184 11.85 3.73 -15.58
C LEU A 184 12.90 4.18 -16.61
N GLY A 185 12.68 3.99 -17.90
CA GLY A 185 13.60 4.39 -18.98
C GLY A 185 13.92 5.89 -19.03
N ASP A 186 13.07 6.73 -18.43
CA ASP A 186 13.30 8.17 -18.23
C ASP A 186 14.03 8.51 -16.91
N VAL A 187 14.29 7.52 -16.06
CA VAL A 187 15.09 7.67 -14.84
C VAL A 187 16.52 7.25 -15.20
N SER A 188 17.28 8.20 -15.74
CA SER A 188 18.71 7.99 -15.98
C SER A 188 19.39 7.64 -14.67
N PHE A 189 19.78 6.37 -14.49
CA PHE A 189 20.81 6.04 -13.52
C PHE A 189 22.09 6.68 -14.05
N VAL A 190 22.51 7.77 -13.39
CA VAL A 190 23.78 8.44 -13.65
C VAL A 190 24.87 7.37 -13.58
N LYS A 191 25.54 7.14 -14.71
CA LYS A 191 26.74 6.32 -14.81
C LYS A 191 27.87 6.93 -13.99
#